data_AF-A0A9D2KZ21-F1
#
_entry.id   AF-A0A9D2KZ21-F1
#
_cell.length_a   1.000
_cell.length_b   1.000
_cell.length_c   1.000
_cell.angle_alpha   90.00
_cell.angle_beta   90.00
_cell.angle_gamma   90.00
#
_symmetry.space_group_name_H-M   'P 1'
#
loop_
_entity.id
_entity.type
_entity.pdbx_description
1 polymer ?
#
loop_
_entity_poly.entity_id
_entity_poly.type
_entity_poly.pdbx_seq_one_letter_code
_entity_poly.pdbx_strand_id
1 'polypeptide(L)' 'MRKTMDLVNEVVALGFDREEALAGIDASLDEAIGFENRKPLMEEEITDEMYSDILFGFKCEEA' A
#
# COMPACT_ATOMS: atom_id res chain seq x y z
N MET A 1 8.52 10.83 -0.14
CA MET A 1 7.51 10.36 -1.11
C MET A 1 8.05 9.11 -1.76
N ARG A 2 7.26 8.03 -1.79
CA ARG A 2 7.64 6.72 -2.34
C ARG A 2 6.59 6.25 -3.34
N LYS A 3 6.95 5.30 -4.22
CA LYS A 3 5.98 4.72 -5.15
C LYS A 3 5.08 3.73 -4.42
N THR A 4 3.80 3.69 -4.76
CA THR A 4 2.88 2.65 -4.25
C THR A 4 3.38 1.25 -4.64
N MET A 5 4.04 1.10 -5.79
CA MET A 5 4.67 -0.16 -6.19
C MET A 5 5.78 -0.63 -5.23
N ASP A 6 6.52 0.30 -4.59
CA ASP A 6 7.52 -0.08 -3.58
C ASP A 6 6.84 -0.72 -2.37
N LEU A 7 5.69 -0.17 -1.96
CA LEU A 7 4.89 -0.70 -0.86
C LEU A 7 4.36 -2.10 -1.17
N VAL A 8 3.84 -2.31 -2.37
CA VAL A 8 3.37 -3.63 -2.83
C VAL A 8 4.50 -4.65 -2.75
N ASN A 9 5.71 -4.29 -3.20
CA ASN A 9 6.86 -5.20 -3.14
C ASN A 9 7.28 -5.51 -1.69
N GLU A 10 7.24 -4.53 -0.79
CA GLU A 10 7.55 -4.76 0.63
C GLU A 10 6.51 -5.67 1.30
N VAL A 11 5.22 -5.46 1.05
CA VAL A 11 4.15 -6.30 1.60
C VAL A 11 4.23 -7.73 1.06
N VAL A 12 4.51 -7.91 -0.24
CA VAL A 12 4.76 -9.25 -0.80
C VAL A 12 5.99 -9.90 -0.18
N ALA A 13 7.04 -9.13 0.13
CA ALA A 13 8.23 -9.65 0.80
C ALA A 13 7.98 -10.05 2.27
N LEU A 14 6.89 -9.56 2.89
CA LEU A 14 6.40 -10.04 4.19
C LEU A 14 5.65 -11.39 4.06
N GLY A 15 5.43 -11.90 2.85
CA GLY A 15 4.81 -13.21 2.63
C GLY A 15 3.32 -13.18 2.25
N PHE A 16 2.73 -11.99 2.14
CA PHE A 16 1.37 -11.83 1.63
C PHE A 16 1.30 -12.12 0.13
N ASP A 17 0.17 -12.68 -0.29
CA ASP A 17 -0.11 -12.85 -1.72
C ASP A 17 -0.19 -11.49 -2.41
N ARG A 18 0.29 -11.42 -3.66
CA ARG A 18 0.32 -10.15 -4.40
C ARG A 18 -1.07 -9.54 -4.60
N GLU A 19 -2.08 -10.37 -4.81
CA GLU A 19 -3.47 -9.90 -4.95
C GLU A 19 -4.01 -9.35 -3.63
N GLU A 20 -3.70 -10.00 -2.51
CA GLU A 20 -4.07 -9.54 -1.17
C GLU A 20 -3.37 -8.22 -0.82
N ALA A 21 -2.07 -8.12 -1.09
CA ALA A 21 -1.29 -6.91 -0.91
C ALA A 21 -1.90 -5.73 -1.69
N LEU A 22 -2.23 -5.94 -2.96
CA LEU A 22 -2.86 -4.93 -3.79
C LEU A 22 -4.22 -4.51 -3.23
N ALA A 23 -5.08 -5.46 -2.88
CA ALA A 23 -6.42 -5.17 -2.36
C ALA A 23 -6.38 -4.39 -1.03
N GLY A 24 -5.50 -4.78 -0.09
CA GLY A 24 -5.37 -4.09 1.19
C GLY A 24 -4.74 -2.70 1.06
N ILE A 25 -3.74 -2.54 0.19
CA ILE A 25 -3.16 -1.23 -0.13
C ILE A 25 -4.20 -0.34 -0.81
N ASP A 26 -4.95 -0.86 -1.79
CA ASP A 26 -5.98 -0.11 -2.49
C ASP A 26 -7.07 0.38 -1.53
N ALA A 27 -7.57 -0.49 -0.65
CA ALA A 27 -8.55 -0.11 0.36
C ALA A 27 -8.04 1.01 1.28
N SER A 28 -6.78 0.92 1.72
CA SER A 28 -6.16 1.93 2.58
C SER A 28 -5.98 3.27 1.88
N LEU A 29 -5.58 3.25 0.60
CA LEU A 29 -5.38 4.47 -0.18
C LEU A 29 -6.72 5.11 -0.57
N ASP A 30 -7.72 4.30 -0.92
CA ASP A 30 -9.06 4.80 -1.21
C ASP A 30 -9.69 5.49 0.01
N GLU A 31 -9.44 4.98 1.21
CA GLU A 31 -9.85 5.63 2.46
C GLU A 31 -9.06 6.93 2.72
N ALA A 32 -7.73 6.90 2.55
CA ALA A 32 -6.86 8.00 2.92
C ALA A 32 -6.93 9.21 1.97
N ILE A 33 -7.02 8.96 0.66
CA ILE A 33 -6.95 10.01 -0.38
C ILE A 33 -8.17 10.05 -1.31
N GLY A 34 -9.10 9.09 -1.19
CA GLY A 34 -10.27 9.02 -2.07
C GLY A 34 -9.97 8.37 -3.42
N PHE A 35 -10.89 7.53 -3.90
CA PHE A 35 -10.76 6.79 -5.16
C PHE A 35 -10.49 7.71 -6.36
N GLU A 36 -11.06 8.91 -6.39
CA GLU A 36 -10.91 9.87 -7.48
C GLU A 36 -9.50 10.47 -7.60
N ASN A 37 -8.67 10.38 -6.55
CA ASN A 37 -7.31 10.90 -6.53
C ASN A 37 -6.25 9.82 -6.80
N ARG A 38 -6.68 8.56 -6.97
CA ARG A 38 -5.80 7.43 -7.28
C ARG A 38 -5.14 7.60 -8.65
N LYS A 39 -3.92 7.10 -8.76
CA LYS A 39 -3.16 7.07 -10.02
C LYS A 39 -2.78 5.63 -10.36
N PRO A 40 -2.38 5.34 -11.61
CA PRO A 40 -1.83 4.03 -11.95
C PRO A 40 -0.68 3.66 -11.00
N LEU A 41 -0.64 2.40 -10.55
CA LEU A 41 0.29 1.89 -9.53
C LEU A 41 1.77 2.29 -9.74
N MET A 42 2.23 2.30 -10.98
CA MET A 42 3.62 2.65 -11.34
C MET A 42 3.91 4.15 -11.25
N GLU A 43 2.89 4.99 -11.32
CA GLU A 43 2.99 6.45 -11.31
C GLU A 43 2.64 7.03 -9.95
N GLU A 44 1.76 6.36 -9.19
CA GLU A 44 1.28 6.78 -7.88
C GLU A 44 2.41 6.92 -6.87
N GLU A 45 2.45 8.08 -6.22
CA GLU A 45 3.40 8.41 -5.16
C GLU A 45 2.61 8.75 -3.90
N ILE A 46 3.01 8.12 -2.80
CA ILE A 46 2.41 8.31 -1.48
C ILE A 46 3.42 8.95 -0.53
N THR A 47 2.92 9.59 0.51
CA THR A 47 3.78 10.19 1.54
C THR A 47 4.49 9.08 2.33
N ASP A 48 5.63 9.42 2.93
CA ASP A 48 6.39 8.45 3.73
C ASP A 48 5.62 8.02 5.00
N GLU A 49 4.73 8.88 5.49
CA GLU A 49 3.78 8.60 6.58
C GLU A 49 2.75 7.54 6.16
N MET A 50 2.00 7.78 5.08
CA MET A 50 1.03 6.81 4.54
C MET A 50 1.69 5.45 4.24
N TYR A 51 2.89 5.50 3.64
CA TYR A 51 3.67 4.29 3.38
C TYR A 51 3.92 3.49 4.66
N SER A 52 4.38 4.18 5.71
CA SER A 52 4.74 3.54 6.97
C SER A 52 3.52 3.00 7.71
N ASP A 53 2.42 3.75 7.70
CA ASP A 53 1.18 3.39 8.37
C ASP A 53 0.54 2.15 7.72
N ILE A 54 0.44 2.14 6.38
CA ILE A 54 -0.12 0.99 5.65
C ILE A 54 0.75 -0.25 5.85
N LEU A 55 2.08 -0.11 5.71
CA LEU A 55 3.01 -1.23 5.93
C LEU A 55 2.93 -1.78 7.36
N PHE A 56 2.75 -0.90 8.36
CA PHE A 56 2.60 -1.32 9.75
C PHE A 56 1.31 -2.11 9.97
N GLY A 57 0.22 -1.76 9.28
CA GLY A 57 -1.03 -2.54 9.26
C GLY A 57 -0.79 -4.00 8.87
N PHE A 58 -0.17 -4.23 7.71
CA PHE A 58 0.18 -5.58 7.25
C PHE A 58 1.07 -6.34 8.24
N LYS A 59 2.07 -5.67 8.83
CA LYS A 59 2.94 -6.28 9.85
C LYS A 59 2.20 -6.70 11.13
N CYS A 60 1.08 -6.06 11.45
CA CYS A 60 0.25 -6.44 12.59
C CYS A 60 -0.69 -7.61 12.28
N GLU A 61 -1.08 -7.80 11.00
CA GLU A 61 -1.90 -8.93 10.55
C GLU A 61 -1.09 -10.23 10.42
N GLU A 62 0.22 -10.13 10.19
CA GLU A 62 1.13 -11.28 10.16
C GLU A 62 1.36 -11.93 11.55
N ALA A 63 0.85 -11.33 12.63
CA ALA A 63 1.05 -11.76 14.03
C ALA A 63 -0.03 -12.73 14.54
#